data_AF-A0A511Z4X3-F1
#
_entry.id   AF-A0A511Z4X3-F1
#
_cell.length_a   1.000
_cell.length_b   1.000
_cell.length_c   1.000
_cell.angle_alpha   90.00
_cell.angle_beta   90.00
_cell.angle_gamma   90.00
#
_symmetry.space_group_name_H-M   'P 1'
#
loop_
_entity.id
_entity.type
_entity.pdbx_description
1 polymer ?
#
loop_
_entity_poly.entity_id
_entity_poly.type
_entity_poly.pdbx_seq_one_letter_code
_entity_poly.pdbx_strand_id
1 'polypeptide(L)'
;MKKRIMNIVAIALLLLMTAACGGKPPSSQAALTPKEAVELATAWTGAAAMIQAGGLYKEGEYKTFAHKGLEYRYLAAHLDSKKKLRAELQKYVTKKKAKRFMKDNGILKHKGKLASPETEAPPDSLLQWDTATARTMKTKKNKMTFELTVPIGDTRTAETIIVSYIHVKKSGWRIDKFNE
;
A
#
# COMPACT_ATOMS: atom_id res chain seq x y z
N MET A 1 -57.08 -49.84 30.06
CA MET A 1 -57.37 -49.00 28.87
C MET A 1 -56.25 -47.97 28.71
N LYS A 2 -55.28 -48.25 27.84
CA LYS A 2 -54.95 -47.47 26.62
C LYS A 2 -54.69 -45.96 26.80
N LYS A 3 -53.39 -45.62 26.73
CA LYS A 3 -52.74 -44.45 26.07
C LYS A 3 -52.93 -43.07 26.73
N ARG A 4 -52.00 -42.11 26.70
CA ARG A 4 -50.56 -41.99 26.35
C ARG A 4 -50.15 -40.57 26.82
N ILE A 5 -49.02 -40.48 27.53
CA ILE A 5 -47.89 -39.53 27.37
C ILE A 5 -48.19 -38.20 26.65
N MET A 6 -47.91 -37.05 27.29
CA MET A 6 -46.75 -36.20 26.92
C MET A 6 -46.54 -35.04 27.91
N ASN A 7 -45.32 -34.98 28.48
CA ASN A 7 -44.67 -33.76 28.96
C ASN A 7 -44.55 -32.74 27.83
N ILE A 8 -44.52 -31.44 28.14
CA ILE A 8 -43.42 -30.51 27.83
C ILE A 8 -43.72 -29.16 28.48
N VAL A 9 -42.81 -28.77 29.36
CA VAL A 9 -42.66 -27.44 29.95
C VAL A 9 -42.25 -26.48 28.84
N ALA A 10 -43.06 -25.46 28.57
CA ALA A 10 -42.68 -24.34 27.69
C ALA A 10 -42.56 -23.07 28.55
N ILE A 11 -41.32 -22.75 28.90
CA ILE A 11 -40.92 -21.48 29.53
C ILE A 11 -41.18 -20.37 28.50
N ALA A 12 -42.13 -19.51 28.80
CA ALA A 12 -42.40 -18.29 28.05
C ALA A 12 -41.26 -17.30 28.30
N LEU A 13 -40.26 -17.31 27.40
CA LEU A 13 -39.21 -16.29 27.39
C LEU A 13 -39.76 -15.04 26.70
N LEU A 14 -40.05 -14.05 27.53
CA LEU A 14 -40.50 -12.70 27.19
C LEU A 14 -39.49 -12.04 26.24
N LEU A 15 -39.80 -11.98 24.93
CA LEU A 15 -39.05 -11.19 23.96
C LEU A 15 -39.36 -9.70 24.22
N LEU A 16 -38.44 -9.01 24.90
CA LEU A 16 -38.41 -7.55 24.93
C LEU A 16 -38.13 -7.04 23.51
N MET A 17 -39.17 -6.45 22.90
CA MET A 17 -39.03 -5.53 21.78
C MET A 17 -38.26 -4.30 22.26
N THR A 18 -36.98 -4.21 21.91
CA THR A 18 -36.25 -2.95 21.95
C THR A 18 -36.09 -2.40 20.55
N ALA A 19 -36.38 -1.11 20.45
CA ALA A 19 -36.53 -0.31 19.26
C ALA A 19 -35.47 -0.60 18.19
N ALA A 20 -35.96 -0.82 16.96
CA ALA A 20 -35.20 -0.56 15.75
C ALA A 20 -34.89 0.94 15.67
N CYS A 21 -33.85 1.39 16.37
CA CYS A 21 -33.12 2.58 15.96
C CYS A 21 -32.42 2.22 14.65
N GLY A 22 -32.96 2.72 13.54
CA GLY A 22 -32.32 2.73 12.24
C GLY A 22 -31.00 3.51 12.28
N GLY A 23 -29.97 2.91 12.88
CA GLY A 23 -28.60 3.30 12.66
C GLY A 23 -28.19 2.74 11.31
N LYS A 24 -27.89 3.61 10.33
CA LYS A 24 -27.02 3.19 9.22
C LYS A 24 -25.84 2.41 9.81
N PRO A 25 -25.46 1.25 9.25
CA PRO A 25 -24.22 0.60 9.65
C PRO A 25 -23.08 1.62 9.55
N PRO A 26 -22.11 1.61 10.48
CA PRO A 26 -21.10 2.65 10.58
C PRO A 26 -20.39 2.81 9.25
N SER A 27 -20.61 3.96 8.62
CA SER A 27 -19.96 4.35 7.36
C SER A 27 -18.72 5.21 7.60
N SER A 28 -18.12 5.13 8.78
CA SER A 28 -16.86 5.82 9.06
C SER A 28 -15.69 4.99 8.55
N GLN A 29 -15.41 5.16 7.26
CA GLN A 29 -14.03 5.16 6.80
C GLN A 29 -13.27 6.15 7.69
N ALA A 30 -12.41 5.71 8.61
CA ALA A 30 -11.62 6.65 9.40
C ALA A 30 -10.82 7.53 8.43
N ALA A 31 -10.91 8.86 8.61
CA ALA A 31 -10.16 9.80 7.79
C ALA A 31 -8.67 9.57 8.02
N LEU A 32 -7.88 9.61 6.94
CA LEU A 32 -6.43 9.53 7.06
C LEU A 32 -5.93 10.77 7.80
N THR A 33 -5.15 10.60 8.85
CA THR A 33 -4.51 11.69 9.58
C THR A 33 -3.23 12.16 8.87
N PRO A 34 -2.74 13.38 9.14
CA PRO A 34 -1.44 13.83 8.61
C PRO A 34 -0.28 12.89 8.95
N LYS A 35 -0.24 12.36 10.17
CA LYS A 35 0.79 11.41 10.61
C LYS A 35 0.75 10.12 9.80
N GLU A 36 -0.43 9.51 9.66
CA GLU A 36 -0.60 8.30 8.84
C GLU A 36 -0.29 8.55 7.35
N ALA A 37 -0.54 9.76 6.85
CA ALA A 37 -0.16 10.14 5.49
C ALA A 37 1.37 10.15 5.32
N VAL A 38 2.11 10.77 6.26
CA VAL A 38 3.58 10.72 6.27
C VAL A 38 4.07 9.28 6.36
N GLU A 39 3.59 8.49 7.33
CA GLU A 39 4.01 7.10 7.53
C GLU A 39 3.80 6.24 6.27
N LEU A 40 2.65 6.37 5.61
CA LEU A 40 2.37 5.63 4.38
C LEU A 40 3.26 6.10 3.21
N ALA A 41 3.56 7.38 3.11
CA ALA A 41 4.48 7.93 2.11
C ALA A 41 5.92 7.44 2.35
N THR A 42 6.41 7.46 3.59
CA THR A 42 7.72 6.93 3.99
C THR A 42 7.84 5.44 3.69
N ALA A 43 6.82 4.66 4.05
CA ALA A 43 6.82 3.23 3.78
C ALA A 43 6.82 2.93 2.26
N TRP A 44 6.11 3.76 1.48
CA TRP A 44 6.13 3.68 0.02
C TRP A 44 7.50 3.99 -0.57
N THR A 45 8.18 5.06 -0.15
CA THR A 45 9.49 5.43 -0.70
C THR A 45 10.54 4.37 -0.40
N GLY A 46 10.56 3.82 0.82
CA GLY A 46 11.43 2.69 1.17
C GLY A 46 11.15 1.44 0.33
N ALA A 47 9.87 1.07 0.16
CA ALA A 47 9.50 -0.07 -0.67
C ALA A 47 9.83 0.14 -2.16
N ALA A 48 9.62 1.36 -2.67
CA ALA A 48 9.96 1.72 -4.04
C ALA A 48 11.47 1.62 -4.28
N ALA A 49 12.28 2.17 -3.39
CA ALA A 49 13.75 2.08 -3.45
C ALA A 49 14.23 0.62 -3.39
N MET A 50 13.69 -0.19 -2.46
CA MET A 50 14.01 -1.63 -2.37
C MET A 50 13.69 -2.36 -3.68
N ILE A 51 12.53 -2.11 -4.28
CA ILE A 51 12.14 -2.76 -5.54
C ILE A 51 13.00 -2.23 -6.70
N GLN A 52 13.30 -0.94 -6.72
CA GLN A 52 14.19 -0.33 -7.71
C GLN A 52 15.57 -0.97 -7.65
N ALA A 53 16.12 -1.23 -6.47
CA ALA A 53 17.37 -1.96 -6.28
C ALA A 53 17.31 -3.45 -6.67
N GLY A 54 16.17 -3.96 -7.14
CA GLY A 54 15.97 -5.37 -7.52
C GLY A 54 15.41 -6.25 -6.41
N GLY A 55 15.28 -5.71 -5.19
CA GLY A 55 14.81 -6.39 -3.99
C GLY A 55 15.94 -6.84 -3.06
N LEU A 56 15.56 -7.41 -1.93
CA LEU A 56 16.44 -8.11 -0.99
C LEU A 56 16.90 -9.46 -1.56
N TYR A 57 18.08 -9.47 -2.17
CA TYR A 57 18.72 -10.68 -2.71
C TYR A 57 19.23 -11.58 -1.60
N LYS A 58 19.10 -12.89 -1.81
CA LYS A 58 19.88 -13.89 -1.08
C LYS A 58 21.22 -14.14 -1.78
N GLU A 59 22.17 -14.71 -1.06
CA GLU A 59 23.46 -15.10 -1.63
C GLU A 59 23.28 -15.98 -2.88
N GLY A 60 24.00 -15.64 -3.96
CA GLY A 60 23.94 -16.33 -5.25
C GLY A 60 22.67 -16.09 -6.09
N GLU A 61 21.74 -15.25 -5.63
CA GLU A 61 20.50 -14.97 -6.34
C GLU A 61 20.65 -13.93 -7.45
N TYR A 62 21.49 -12.91 -7.21
CA TYR A 62 21.71 -11.81 -8.14
C TYR A 62 22.31 -12.33 -9.45
N LYS A 63 21.61 -12.07 -10.56
CA LYS A 63 21.98 -12.53 -11.90
C LYS A 63 21.54 -11.51 -12.93
N THR A 64 22.40 -11.23 -13.89
CA THR A 64 22.13 -10.30 -14.99
C THR A 64 22.04 -11.00 -16.34
N PHE A 65 21.53 -10.29 -17.36
CA PHE A 65 21.51 -10.70 -18.76
C PHE A 65 21.38 -9.48 -19.68
N ALA A 66 21.91 -9.59 -20.90
CA ALA A 66 21.71 -8.56 -21.92
C ALA A 66 20.33 -8.69 -22.58
N HIS A 67 19.62 -7.57 -22.72
CA HIS A 67 18.36 -7.49 -23.44
C HIS A 67 18.22 -6.15 -24.17
N LYS A 68 18.09 -6.18 -25.50
CA LYS A 68 17.92 -4.99 -26.35
C LYS A 68 18.98 -3.91 -26.11
N GLY A 69 20.23 -4.32 -25.97
CA GLY A 69 21.37 -3.40 -25.78
C GLY A 69 21.50 -2.83 -24.36
N LEU A 70 20.69 -3.30 -23.40
CA LEU A 70 20.78 -2.93 -21.98
C LEU A 70 21.06 -4.15 -21.13
N GLU A 71 21.80 -3.97 -20.04
CA GLU A 71 21.91 -4.98 -18.99
C GLU A 71 20.65 -4.97 -18.13
N TYR A 72 20.15 -6.15 -17.78
CA TYR A 72 19.00 -6.36 -16.92
C TYR A 72 19.39 -7.29 -15.77
N ARG A 73 18.83 -7.05 -14.58
CA ARG A 73 18.87 -7.99 -13.44
C ARG A 73 17.54 -8.67 -13.24
N TYR A 74 17.57 -9.94 -12.83
CA TYR A 74 16.37 -10.59 -12.28
C TYR A 74 16.04 -9.99 -10.92
N LEU A 75 14.76 -9.78 -10.63
CA LEU A 75 14.32 -9.38 -9.29
C LEU A 75 14.50 -10.55 -8.31
N ALA A 76 14.75 -10.24 -7.04
CA ALA A 76 14.83 -11.20 -5.97
C ALA A 76 13.56 -12.07 -5.84
N ALA A 77 13.65 -13.25 -5.25
CA ALA A 77 12.64 -14.31 -5.29
C ALA A 77 11.32 -13.91 -4.65
N HIS A 78 11.34 -12.98 -3.69
CA HIS A 78 10.12 -12.45 -3.10
C HIS A 78 9.39 -11.46 -4.03
N LEU A 79 9.98 -11.08 -5.17
CA LEU A 79 9.43 -10.17 -6.19
C LEU A 79 9.38 -10.78 -7.61
N ASP A 80 10.01 -11.93 -7.84
CA ASP A 80 10.28 -12.51 -9.16
C ASP A 80 9.06 -12.89 -10.04
N SER A 81 7.84 -12.62 -9.58
CA SER A 81 6.61 -12.83 -10.35
C SER A 81 5.68 -11.64 -10.26
N LYS A 82 4.86 -11.45 -11.30
CA LYS A 82 3.84 -10.38 -11.34
C LYS A 82 2.90 -10.41 -10.14
N LYS A 83 2.59 -11.60 -9.59
CA LYS A 83 1.73 -11.74 -8.42
C LYS A 83 2.43 -11.21 -7.17
N LYS A 84 3.66 -11.68 -6.92
CA LYS A 84 4.47 -11.29 -5.76
C LYS A 84 4.75 -9.79 -5.75
N LEU A 85 5.30 -9.25 -6.83
CA LEU A 85 5.61 -7.83 -6.94
C LEU A 85 4.37 -6.94 -6.80
N ARG A 86 3.24 -7.31 -7.41
CA ARG A 86 1.99 -6.55 -7.25
C ARG A 86 1.46 -6.58 -5.83
N ALA A 87 1.57 -7.72 -5.15
CA ALA A 87 1.16 -7.83 -3.76
C ALA A 87 2.02 -6.93 -2.87
N GLU A 88 3.33 -6.87 -3.13
CA GLU A 88 4.26 -6.00 -2.42
C GLU A 88 3.91 -4.51 -2.61
N LEU A 89 3.78 -4.07 -3.86
CA LEU A 89 3.42 -2.67 -4.18
C LEU A 89 2.05 -2.28 -3.60
N GLN A 90 1.05 -3.17 -3.68
CA GLN A 90 -0.32 -2.87 -3.24
C GLN A 90 -0.51 -2.85 -1.72
N LYS A 91 0.55 -3.08 -0.93
CA LYS A 91 0.57 -2.70 0.49
C LYS A 91 0.47 -1.18 0.67
N TYR A 92 1.03 -0.42 -0.27
CA TYR A 92 1.20 1.03 -0.14
C TYR A 92 0.40 1.83 -1.17
N VAL A 93 0.36 1.37 -2.42
CA VAL A 93 -0.21 2.12 -3.54
C VAL A 93 -1.45 1.46 -4.13
N THR A 94 -2.25 2.22 -4.89
CA THR A 94 -3.39 1.66 -5.62
C THR A 94 -2.91 0.67 -6.70
N LYS A 95 -3.78 -0.27 -7.09
CA LYS A 95 -3.51 -1.19 -8.22
C LYS A 95 -3.10 -0.44 -9.50
N LYS A 96 -3.68 0.73 -9.74
CA LYS A 96 -3.36 1.58 -10.89
C LYS A 96 -1.93 2.12 -10.79
N LYS A 97 -1.55 2.70 -9.65
CA LYS A 97 -0.18 3.19 -9.42
C LYS A 97 0.84 2.06 -9.42
N ALA A 98 0.54 0.90 -8.82
CA ALA A 98 1.42 -0.28 -8.90
C ALA A 98 1.69 -0.73 -10.34
N LYS A 99 0.66 -0.77 -11.20
CA LYS A 99 0.82 -1.10 -12.62
C LYS A 99 1.71 -0.08 -13.34
N ARG A 100 1.54 1.21 -13.01
CA ARG A 100 2.33 2.31 -13.58
C ARG A 100 3.79 2.21 -13.16
N PHE A 101 4.05 2.06 -11.86
CA PHE A 101 5.39 1.86 -11.32
C PHE A 101 6.14 0.72 -12.02
N MET A 102 5.51 -0.43 -12.22
CA MET A 102 6.13 -1.55 -12.94
C MET A 102 6.49 -1.20 -14.39
N LYS A 103 5.66 -0.41 -15.06
CA LYS A 103 5.89 0.03 -16.45
C LYS A 103 7.04 1.04 -16.51
N ASP A 104 7.01 2.03 -15.63
CA ASP A 104 7.96 3.15 -15.63
C ASP A 104 9.37 2.68 -15.25
N ASN A 105 9.49 1.63 -14.41
CA ASN A 105 10.77 1.00 -14.07
C ASN A 105 11.18 -0.12 -15.04
N GLY A 106 10.56 -0.21 -16.22
CA GLY A 106 10.97 -1.15 -17.27
C GLY A 106 10.85 -2.63 -16.89
N ILE A 107 10.00 -2.98 -15.92
CA ILE A 107 9.91 -4.35 -15.39
C ILE A 107 9.29 -5.27 -16.43
N LEU A 108 10.03 -6.29 -16.85
CA LEU A 108 9.64 -7.27 -17.84
C LEU A 108 9.66 -8.70 -17.30
N LYS A 109 9.11 -9.65 -18.07
CA LYS A 109 9.21 -11.09 -17.79
C LYS A 109 10.23 -11.71 -18.74
N HIS A 110 11.24 -12.38 -18.20
CA HIS A 110 12.26 -13.12 -18.94
C HIS A 110 12.45 -14.50 -18.30
N LYS A 111 12.43 -15.57 -19.09
CA LYS A 111 12.57 -16.97 -18.62
C LYS A 111 11.71 -17.30 -17.37
N GLY A 112 10.47 -16.85 -17.36
CA GLY A 112 9.54 -17.10 -16.26
C GLY A 112 9.61 -16.11 -15.09
N LYS A 113 10.73 -15.39 -14.92
CA LYS A 113 10.98 -14.47 -13.81
C LYS A 113 10.85 -13.00 -14.21
N LEU A 114 10.61 -12.13 -13.24
CA LEU A 114 10.65 -10.68 -13.45
C LEU A 114 12.08 -10.16 -13.46
N ALA A 115 12.32 -9.13 -14.27
CA ALA A 115 13.60 -8.44 -14.37
C ALA A 115 13.38 -6.94 -14.59
N SER A 116 14.34 -6.12 -14.16
CA SER A 116 14.40 -4.68 -14.40
C SER A 116 15.75 -4.33 -15.04
N PRO A 117 15.86 -3.17 -15.72
CA PRO A 117 17.15 -2.67 -16.16
C PRO A 117 18.13 -2.62 -14.99
N GLU A 118 19.38 -3.02 -15.25
CA GLU A 118 20.47 -2.76 -14.34
C GLU A 118 20.73 -1.26 -14.32
N THR A 119 20.74 -0.70 -13.13
CA THR A 119 20.93 0.71 -12.85
C THR A 119 21.77 0.79 -11.59
N GLU A 120 22.68 1.76 -11.56
CA GLU A 120 23.34 2.13 -10.31
C GLU A 120 22.27 2.44 -9.28
N ALA A 121 22.51 2.01 -8.04
CA ALA A 121 21.63 2.36 -6.95
C ALA A 121 21.51 3.89 -6.91
N PRO A 122 20.29 4.45 -6.86
CA PRO A 122 20.15 5.89 -6.70
C PRO A 122 20.90 6.29 -5.41
N PRO A 123 21.59 7.44 -5.43
CA PRO A 123 22.29 7.92 -4.24
C PRO A 123 21.34 7.98 -3.05
N ASP A 124 21.86 7.72 -1.86
CA ASP A 124 21.08 7.77 -0.64
C ASP A 124 20.33 9.10 -0.57
N SER A 125 19.02 9.00 -0.33
CA SER A 125 18.17 10.18 -0.24
C SER A 125 18.54 10.98 1.00
N LEU A 126 18.82 12.28 0.84
CA LEU A 126 19.00 13.21 1.96
C LEU A 126 17.68 13.61 2.64
N LEU A 127 16.55 13.05 2.19
CA LEU A 127 15.23 13.35 2.72
C LEU A 127 15.02 12.70 4.09
N GLN A 128 14.78 13.54 5.09
CA GLN A 128 14.56 13.14 6.48
C GLN A 128 13.08 12.85 6.74
N TRP A 129 12.64 11.66 6.32
CA TRP A 129 11.25 11.22 6.43
C TRP A 129 10.73 11.04 7.86
N ASP A 130 11.63 10.87 8.82
CA ASP A 130 11.34 10.76 10.26
C ASP A 130 10.85 12.07 10.88
N THR A 131 11.28 13.20 10.32
CA THR A 131 10.87 14.56 10.73
C THR A 131 9.90 15.22 9.75
N ALA A 132 9.44 14.46 8.74
CA ALA A 132 8.48 14.95 7.77
C ALA A 132 7.14 15.29 8.41
N THR A 133 6.51 16.35 7.91
CA THR A 133 5.18 16.80 8.35
C THR A 133 4.23 16.82 7.17
N ALA A 134 2.92 16.85 7.45
CA ALA A 134 1.90 16.93 6.42
C ALA A 134 0.82 17.95 6.78
N ARG A 135 0.34 18.66 5.76
CA ARG A 135 -0.87 19.48 5.83
C ARG A 135 -1.94 18.97 4.88
N THR A 136 -3.18 18.93 5.34
CA THR A 136 -4.33 18.53 4.51
C THR A 136 -4.62 19.61 3.48
N MET A 137 -4.58 19.24 2.20
CA MET A 137 -4.91 20.16 1.09
C MET A 137 -6.36 19.99 0.64
N LYS A 138 -6.83 18.74 0.54
CA LYS A 138 -8.17 18.44 0.04
C LYS A 138 -8.73 17.17 0.64
N THR A 139 -10.00 17.20 1.02
CA THR A 139 -10.72 16.05 1.56
C THR A 139 -11.98 15.78 0.74
N LYS A 140 -12.16 14.54 0.32
CA LYS A 140 -13.38 13.96 -0.25
C LYS A 140 -13.65 12.62 0.43
N LYS A 141 -14.88 12.12 0.32
CA LYS A 141 -15.36 10.90 1.00
C LYS A 141 -14.37 9.71 1.01
N ASN A 142 -13.75 9.42 -0.13
CA ASN A 142 -12.80 8.30 -0.29
C ASN A 142 -11.44 8.75 -0.85
N LYS A 143 -11.15 10.04 -0.83
CA LYS A 143 -9.92 10.60 -1.40
C LYS A 143 -9.43 11.78 -0.56
N MET A 144 -8.18 11.74 -0.13
CA MET A 144 -7.54 12.83 0.60
C MET A 144 -6.23 13.21 -0.08
N THR A 145 -5.90 14.49 -0.11
CA THR A 145 -4.65 15.01 -0.65
C THR A 145 -3.95 15.79 0.43
N PHE A 146 -2.67 15.47 0.62
CA PHE A 146 -1.78 16.12 1.56
C PHE A 146 -0.62 16.74 0.82
N GLU A 147 -0.12 17.83 1.36
CA GLU A 147 1.21 18.33 1.04
C GLU A 147 2.12 17.94 2.20
N LEU A 148 3.18 17.20 1.87
CA LEU A 148 4.20 16.76 2.80
C LEU A 148 5.39 17.72 2.69
N THR A 149 5.96 18.08 3.82
CA THR A 149 7.22 18.84 3.91
C THR A 149 8.26 17.90 4.51
N VAL A 150 9.30 17.59 3.72
CA VAL A 150 10.34 16.63 4.09
C VAL A 150 11.69 17.36 4.14
N PRO A 151 12.30 17.53 5.32
CA PRO A 151 13.59 18.21 5.44
C PRO A 151 14.71 17.52 4.65
N ILE A 152 15.71 18.29 4.19
CA ILE A 152 16.85 17.81 3.42
C ILE A 152 18.13 17.97 4.25
N GLY A 153 18.60 16.87 4.83
CA GLY A 153 19.79 16.85 5.70
C GLY A 153 19.86 18.06 6.66
N ASP A 154 21.04 18.64 6.81
CA ASP A 154 21.25 19.81 7.68
C ASP A 154 21.10 21.15 6.95
N THR A 155 20.51 21.16 5.75
CA THR A 155 20.53 22.33 4.85
C THR A 155 19.54 23.43 5.22
N ARG A 156 18.70 23.22 6.24
CA ARG A 156 17.52 24.06 6.58
C ARG A 156 16.51 24.21 5.43
N THR A 157 16.63 23.41 4.37
CA THR A 157 15.67 23.34 3.27
C THR A 157 14.81 22.09 3.40
N ALA A 158 13.67 22.09 2.69
CA ALA A 158 12.75 20.96 2.66
C ALA A 158 12.18 20.77 1.27
N GLU A 159 11.90 19.53 0.90
CA GLU A 159 11.14 19.19 -0.29
C GLU A 159 9.64 19.20 0.02
N THR A 160 8.86 19.79 -0.90
CA THR A 160 7.40 19.78 -0.86
C THR A 160 6.86 18.69 -1.78
N ILE A 161 6.19 17.69 -1.21
CA ILE A 161 5.67 16.53 -1.94
C ILE A 161 4.15 16.48 -1.82
N ILE A 162 3.44 16.59 -2.95
CA ILE A 162 1.98 16.45 -2.96
C ILE A 162 1.60 14.97 -3.14
N VAL A 163 0.83 14.42 -2.20
CA VAL A 163 0.41 13.01 -2.22
C VAL A 163 -1.11 12.92 -2.15
N SER A 164 -1.69 12.15 -3.06
CA SER A 164 -3.13 11.82 -3.02
C SER A 164 -3.33 10.38 -2.62
N TYR A 165 -4.25 10.16 -1.68
CA TYR A 165 -4.62 8.87 -1.12
C TYR A 165 -6.06 8.54 -1.49
N ILE A 166 -6.34 7.27 -1.77
CA ILE A 166 -7.68 6.74 -1.98
C ILE A 166 -7.92 5.61 -0.99
N HIS A 167 -9.09 5.60 -0.37
CA HIS A 167 -9.48 4.47 0.45
C HIS A 167 -9.97 3.31 -0.42
N VAL A 168 -9.28 2.18 -0.32
CA VAL A 168 -9.61 0.93 -1.02
C VAL A 168 -10.35 -0.01 -0.05
N LYS A 169 -11.55 -0.45 -0.43
CA LYS A 169 -12.39 -1.35 0.38
C LYS A 169 -11.60 -2.60 0.80
N LYS A 170 -11.63 -2.96 2.09
CA LYS A 170 -10.87 -4.07 2.73
C LYS A 170 -9.34 -3.91 2.77
N SER A 171 -8.78 -2.90 2.11
CA SER A 171 -7.32 -2.68 2.10
C SER A 171 -6.90 -1.44 2.90
N GLY A 172 -7.79 -0.47 3.09
CA GLY A 172 -7.48 0.79 3.75
C GLY A 172 -7.00 1.87 2.77
N TRP A 173 -6.37 2.91 3.29
CA TRP A 173 -5.82 4.00 2.48
C TRP A 173 -4.60 3.55 1.66
N ARG A 174 -4.54 4.00 0.40
CA ARG A 174 -3.46 3.71 -0.55
C ARG A 174 -3.08 4.96 -1.32
N ILE A 175 -1.81 5.12 -1.65
CA ILE A 175 -1.33 6.21 -2.50
C ILE A 175 -1.80 6.01 -3.94
N ASP A 176 -2.51 6.99 -4.47
CA ASP A 176 -2.97 7.06 -5.86
C ASP A 176 -2.05 7.90 -6.74
N LYS A 177 -1.57 9.03 -6.19
CA LYS A 177 -0.60 9.94 -6.82
C LYS A 177 0.46 10.34 -5.81
N PHE A 178 1.69 10.52 -6.30
CA PHE A 178 2.85 10.90 -5.49
C PHE A 178 3.69 11.81 -6.36
N ASN A 179 3.67 13.12 -6.06
CA ASN A 179 4.30 14.17 -6.86
C ASN A 179 3.86 14.20 -8.35
N GLU A 180 2.55 13.99 -8.61
CA GLU A 180 1.88 13.90 -9.94
C GLU A 180 0.53 14.65 -9.97
#